data_AF-A0A973P0R5-F1
#
_entry.id   AF-A0A973P0R5-F1
#
_cell.length_a   1.000
_cell.length_b   1.000
_cell.length_c   1.000
_cell.angle_alpha   90.00
_cell.angle_beta   90.00
_cell.angle_gamma   90.00
#
_symmetry.space_group_name_H-M   'P 1'
#
loop_
_entity.id
_entity.type
_entity.pdbx_description
1 polymer ?
#
loop_
_entity_poly.entity_id
_entity_poly.type
_entity_poly.pdbx_seq_one_letter_code
_entity_poly.pdbx_strand_id
1 'polypeptide(L)'
;MAQVRLPRQRSSETVSVSVGGYGGRVTMARADGRVREVFLTAGGHGSTVAGLAEAVGTAISLGLARGARLEDYRAALELLGLRDDMIN
;
A
#
# COMPACT_ATOMS: atom_id res chain seq x y z
N MET A 1 21.50 3.15 -9.25
CA MET A 1 20.66 3.82 -8.24
C MET A 1 20.61 2.94 -6.99
N ALA A 2 21.05 3.44 -5.84
CA ALA A 2 21.21 2.64 -4.63
C ALA A 2 19.86 2.32 -3.98
N GLN A 3 19.61 1.04 -3.70
CA GLN A 3 18.45 0.59 -2.94
C GLN A 3 18.55 1.14 -1.52
N VAL A 4 17.62 2.01 -1.11
CA VAL A 4 17.63 2.49 0.27
C VAL A 4 17.19 1.34 1.16
N ARG A 5 18.08 0.88 2.04
CA ARG A 5 17.76 -0.15 3.02
C ARG A 5 16.73 0.39 3.98
N LEU A 6 15.59 -0.31 4.10
CA LEU A 6 14.63 -0.03 5.15
C LEU A 6 15.14 -0.54 6.50
N PRO A 7 14.84 0.18 7.60
CA PRO A 7 15.14 -0.27 8.94
C PRO A 7 14.35 -1.55 9.27
N ARG A 8 14.93 -2.40 10.12
CA ARG A 8 14.33 -3.69 10.49
C ARG A 8 13.04 -3.56 11.29
N GLN A 9 12.86 -2.43 11.98
CA GLN A 9 11.63 -2.03 12.66
C GLN A 9 11.19 -0.66 12.18
N ARG A 10 9.88 -0.47 12.06
CA ARG A 10 9.26 0.72 11.50
C ARG A 10 7.81 0.83 11.96
N SER A 11 7.30 2.06 12.03
CA SER A 11 5.89 2.27 12.36
C SER A 11 5.01 1.87 11.18
N SER A 12 3.84 1.32 11.47
CA SER A 12 2.86 0.98 10.43
C SER A 12 1.45 1.24 10.93
N GLU A 13 0.58 1.64 10.00
CA GLU A 13 -0.84 1.82 10.24
C GLU A 13 -1.62 0.82 9.38
N THR A 14 -2.63 0.17 9.96
CA THR A 14 -3.49 -0.77 9.23
C THR A 14 -4.94 -0.35 9.32
N VAL A 15 -5.60 -0.29 8.17
CA VAL A 15 -6.99 0.12 8.04
C VAL A 15 -7.79 -0.90 7.26
N SER A 16 -9.06 -1.02 7.60
CA SER A 16 -9.99 -1.88 6.88
C SER A 16 -10.56 -1.13 5.68
N VAL A 17 -10.60 -1.78 4.52
CA VAL A 17 -11.10 -1.22 3.27
C VAL A 17 -12.04 -2.22 2.59
N SER A 18 -12.74 -1.80 1.54
CA SER A 18 -13.47 -2.69 0.65
C SER A 18 -12.89 -2.56 -0.75
N VAL A 19 -12.37 -3.66 -1.31
CA VAL A 19 -11.78 -3.71 -2.64
C VAL A 19 -12.69 -4.53 -3.54
N GLY A 20 -13.33 -3.89 -4.52
CA GLY A 20 -14.22 -4.57 -5.46
C GLY A 20 -15.38 -5.32 -4.79
N GLY A 21 -15.87 -4.84 -3.65
CA GLY A 21 -16.94 -5.47 -2.86
C GLY A 21 -16.46 -6.53 -1.86
N TYR A 22 -15.16 -6.82 -1.81
CA TYR A 22 -14.57 -7.73 -0.83
C TYR A 22 -13.92 -6.95 0.31
N GLY A 23 -14.17 -7.36 1.55
CA GLY A 23 -13.50 -6.78 2.72
C GLY A 23 -11.98 -7.03 2.64
N GLY A 24 -11.19 -6.00 2.87
CA GLY A 24 -9.74 -6.01 2.75
C GLY A 24 -9.07 -5.16 3.82
N ARG A 25 -7.73 -5.14 3.79
CA ARG A 25 -6.92 -4.32 4.67
C ARG A 25 -5.77 -3.69 3.89
N VAL A 26 -5.46 -2.45 4.24
CA VAL A 26 -4.28 -1.74 3.78
C VAL A 26 -3.38 -1.51 4.97
N THR A 27 -2.10 -1.85 4.82
CA THR A 27 -1.07 -1.56 5.82
C THR A 27 -0.01 -0.67 5.20
N MET A 28 0.17 0.53 5.75
CA MET A 28 1.16 1.50 5.32
C MET A 28 2.32 1.51 6.31
N ALA A 29 3.52 1.20 5.85
CA ALA A 29 4.74 1.20 6.68
C ALA A 29 5.55 2.46 6.42
N ARG A 30 5.92 3.18 7.49
CA ARG A 30 6.69 4.42 7.42
C ARG A 30 8.12 4.21 7.91
N ALA A 31 9.10 4.66 7.13
CA ALA A 31 10.48 4.81 7.58
C ALA A 31 10.92 6.25 7.37
N ASP A 32 11.63 6.81 8.35
CA ASP A 32 12.14 8.19 8.31
C ASP A 32 11.02 9.23 8.07
N GLY A 33 9.84 9.01 8.67
CA GLY A 33 8.67 9.90 8.56
C GLY A 33 7.89 9.80 7.26
N ARG A 34 8.30 8.95 6.30
CA ARG A 34 7.64 8.79 5.00
C ARG A 34 7.10 7.38 4.81
N VAL A 35 5.98 7.24 4.11
CA VAL A 35 5.46 5.92 3.70
C VAL A 35 6.40 5.32 2.65
N ARG A 36 6.81 4.07 2.89
CA ARG A 36 7.82 3.39 2.08
C ARG A 36 7.34 2.06 1.52
N GLU A 37 6.41 1.42 2.19
CA GLU A 37 5.67 0.28 1.65
C GLU A 37 4.18 0.43 1.94
N VAL A 38 3.40 -0.15 1.04
CA VAL A 38 1.97 -0.31 1.16
C VAL A 38 1.66 -1.78 0.88
N PHE A 39 1.05 -2.45 1.84
CA PHE A 39 0.57 -3.81 1.70
C PHE A 39 -0.94 -3.78 1.56
N LEU A 40 -1.44 -4.47 0.55
CA LEU A 40 -2.86 -4.53 0.22
C LEU A 40 -3.30 -5.98 0.26
N THR A 41 -4.39 -6.22 0.96
CA THR A 41 -5.05 -7.52 1.04
C THR A 41 -6.53 -7.34 0.77
N ALA A 42 -7.12 -8.23 -0.02
CA ALA A 42 -8.57 -8.31 -0.20
C ALA A 42 -9.05 -9.72 0.18
N GLY A 43 -10.29 -9.80 0.67
CA GLY A 43 -10.93 -11.05 1.09
C GLY A 43 -11.17 -12.00 -0.09
N GLY A 44 -11.37 -13.28 0.22
CA GLY A 44 -11.43 -14.33 -0.79
C GLY A 44 -10.04 -14.71 -1.30
N HIS A 45 -9.23 -15.32 -0.43
CA HIS A 45 -7.91 -15.84 -0.78
C HIS A 45 -8.00 -16.73 -2.02
N GLY A 46 -7.12 -16.51 -3.00
CA GLY A 46 -7.13 -17.22 -4.28
C GLY A 46 -8.09 -16.64 -5.34
N SER A 47 -8.80 -15.54 -5.06
CA SER A 47 -9.58 -14.81 -6.06
C SER A 47 -8.71 -13.90 -6.93
N THR A 48 -9.17 -13.58 -8.14
CA THR A 48 -8.52 -12.61 -9.03
C THR A 48 -8.40 -11.22 -8.37
N VAL A 49 -9.39 -10.83 -7.57
CA VAL A 49 -9.39 -9.54 -6.84
C VAL A 49 -8.31 -9.53 -5.76
N ALA A 50 -8.18 -10.62 -4.99
CA ALA A 50 -7.13 -10.75 -3.99
C ALA A 50 -5.73 -10.67 -4.62
N GLY A 51 -5.50 -11.42 -5.71
CA GLY A 51 -4.22 -11.39 -6.41
C GLY A 51 -3.90 -10.01 -7.02
N LEU A 52 -4.91 -9.32 -7.58
CA LEU A 52 -4.74 -7.96 -8.11
C LEU A 52 -4.39 -6.96 -6.99
N ALA A 53 -5.08 -7.03 -5.85
CA ALA A 53 -4.81 -6.15 -4.71
C ALA A 53 -3.38 -6.32 -4.19
N GLU A 54 -2.92 -7.57 -4.03
CA GLU A 54 -1.55 -7.87 -3.61
C GLU A 54 -0.52 -7.36 -4.65
N ALA A 55 -0.76 -7.61 -5.93
CA ALA A 55 0.12 -7.16 -7.00
C ALA A 55 0.24 -5.62 -7.04
N VAL A 56 -0.87 -4.90 -6.86
CA VAL A 56 -0.87 -3.44 -6.79
C VAL A 56 -0.10 -2.94 -5.56
N GLY A 57 -0.32 -3.52 -4.38
CA GLY A 57 0.44 -3.16 -3.17
C GLY A 57 1.94 -3.38 -3.32
N THR A 58 2.35 -4.51 -3.91
CA THR A 58 3.75 -4.77 -4.22
C THR A 58 4.33 -3.76 -5.22
N ALA A 59 3.60 -3.43 -6.28
CA ALA A 59 4.05 -2.47 -7.28
C ALA A 59 4.25 -1.06 -6.68
N ILE A 60 3.32 -0.60 -5.84
CA ILE A 60 3.42 0.67 -5.13
C ILE A 60 4.64 0.67 -4.20
N SER A 61 4.79 -0.37 -3.37
CA SER A 61 5.94 -0.53 -2.47
C SER A 61 7.28 -0.48 -3.21
N LEU A 62 7.34 -1.10 -4.39
CA LEU A 62 8.52 -1.12 -5.23
C LEU A 62 8.87 0.27 -5.79
N GLY A 63 7.86 1.07 -6.14
CA GLY A 63 8.05 2.45 -6.57
C GLY A 63 8.49 3.38 -5.44
N LEU A 64 7.87 3.26 -4.27
CA LEU A 64 8.25 4.01 -3.06
C LEU A 64 9.68 3.71 -2.60
N ALA A 65 10.13 2.46 -2.75
CA ALA A 65 11.52 2.08 -2.48
C ALA A 65 12.52 2.77 -3.43
N ARG A 66 12.08 3.10 -4.66
CA ARG A 66 12.87 3.80 -5.70
C ARG A 66 12.73 5.32 -5.69
N GLY A 67 12.01 5.88 -4.71
CA GLY A 67 11.89 7.33 -4.52
C GLY A 67 10.64 7.97 -5.11
N ALA A 68 9.69 7.18 -5.62
CA ALA A 68 8.34 7.68 -5.85
C ALA A 68 7.71 8.13 -4.53
N ARG A 69 6.77 9.06 -4.61
CA ARG A 69 6.02 9.59 -3.47
C ARG A 69 4.65 8.90 -3.42
N LEU A 70 4.07 8.79 -2.23
CA LEU A 70 2.76 8.14 -2.07
C LEU A 70 1.66 8.87 -2.87
N GLU A 71 1.77 10.20 -2.96
CA GLU A 71 0.91 11.06 -3.79
C GLU A 71 0.88 10.66 -5.28
N ASP A 72 1.97 10.10 -5.81
CA ASP A 72 2.04 9.64 -7.21
C ASP A 72 1.10 8.44 -7.46
N TYR A 73 0.66 7.76 -6.38
CA TYR A 73 -0.24 6.61 -6.42
C TYR A 73 -1.66 6.93 -5.96
N ARG A 74 -2.01 8.21 -5.74
CA ARG A 74 -3.33 8.64 -5.24
C ARG A 74 -4.49 7.97 -5.98
N ALA A 75 -4.50 8.03 -7.31
CA ALA A 75 -5.58 7.44 -8.11
C ALA A 75 -5.71 5.92 -7.90
N ALA A 76 -4.59 5.20 -7.75
CA ALA A 76 -4.60 3.78 -7.47
C ALA A 76 -5.12 3.48 -6.05
N LEU A 77 -4.79 4.32 -5.08
CA LEU A 77 -5.24 4.18 -3.69
C LEU A 77 -6.73 4.51 -3.55
N GLU A 78 -7.23 5.54 -4.24
CA GLU A 78 -8.65 5.91 -4.29
C GLU A 78 -9.51 4.80 -4.88
N LEU A 79 -9.06 4.16 -5.97
CA LEU A 79 -9.72 2.99 -6.56
C LEU A 79 -9.87 1.82 -5.58
N LEU A 80 -9.04 1.78 -4.54
CA LEU A 80 -9.02 0.74 -3.51
C LEU A 80 -9.74 1.16 -2.22
N GLY A 81 -10.43 2.31 -2.25
CA GLY A 81 -11.24 2.82 -1.14
C GLY A 81 -10.43 3.50 -0.03
N LEU A 82 -9.15 3.82 -0.27
CA LEU A 82 -8.38 4.67 0.64
C LEU A 82 -8.78 6.12 0.43
N ARG A 83 -9.06 6.81 1.53
CA ARG A 83 -9.40 8.23 1.51
C ARG A 83 -8.14 9.08 1.62
N ASP A 84 -8.24 10.30 1.13
CA ASP A 84 -7.10 11.22 1.07
C ASP A 84 -6.55 11.65 2.43
N ASP A 85 -7.41 11.68 3.46
CA ASP A 85 -7.02 12.03 4.82
C ASP A 85 -6.00 11.05 5.44
N MET A 86 -5.81 9.89 4.82
CA MET A 86 -4.91 8.84 5.27
C MET A 86 -3.54 8.89 4.58
N ILE A 87 -3.42 9.71 3.53
CA ILE A 87 -2.23 9.82 2.68
C ILE A 87 -1.32 10.99 3.14
N ASN A 88 -1.86 11.92 3.93
CA ASN A 88 -1.15 13.08 4.47
C ASN A 88 -0.35 12.77 5.76
#